data_AF-A0A7Y3UBR9-F1
#
_entry.id   AF-A0A7Y3UBR9-F1
#
_cell.length_a   1.000
_cell.length_b   1.000
_cell.length_c   1.000
_cell.angle_alpha   90.00
_cell.angle_beta   90.00
_cell.angle_gamma   90.00
#
_symmetry.space_group_name_H-M   'P 1'
#
loop_
_entity.id
_entity.type
_entity.pdbx_description
1 polymer ?
#
loop_
_entity_poly.entity_id
_entity_poly.type
_entity_poly.pdbx_seq_one_letter_code
_entity_poly.pdbx_strand_id
1 'polypeptide(L)'
;MTVADRPDKHNRTFLSVIRWPDTMDVQQMTARLCDATGRDESIVSRRVRITPPAIIGVLEEDAARSAANVIIELGGSAFSPTIADIEALGPTMKIKDIHLGAEGIVFELWRGEERECSIDPDQIDVMVRTRLSEAHLASPGDSAVGLVLDPGGSGEVSAGWGFGGSYGLASAMHAYSDMESGEHSGQLKLPCKLDIHVKDGRVFQIDAEKFGFQVLGGLKGMRENQKIDKICEWFTSLTQRTILDPFFGYWRPPAGIDRIRIPLMRVNNDDPGFVFYSRWVALLYRHVLSGS
;
A
#
# COMPACT_ATOMS: atom_id res chain seq x y z
N MET A 1 6.55 -0.14 31.16
CA MET A 1 7.24 -0.74 30.00
C MET A 1 8.66 -0.18 29.92
N THR A 2 9.64 -0.99 30.31
CA THR A 2 11.07 -0.69 30.19
C THR A 2 11.54 -0.89 28.75
N VAL A 3 12.57 -0.15 28.33
CA VAL A 3 13.09 -0.06 26.95
C VAL A 3 13.74 -1.36 26.44
N ALA A 4 13.68 -2.45 27.21
CA ALA A 4 14.44 -3.69 27.01
C ALA A 4 13.76 -4.76 26.12
N ASP A 5 12.44 -4.71 25.91
CA ASP A 5 11.72 -5.70 25.08
C ASP A 5 11.37 -5.15 23.69
N ARG A 6 12.33 -4.51 23.01
CA ARG A 6 12.14 -4.26 21.58
C ARG A 6 12.47 -5.57 20.87
N PRO A 7 11.51 -6.22 20.16
CA PRO A 7 11.83 -7.29 19.23
C PRO A 7 13.08 -6.94 18.46
N ASP A 8 13.94 -7.94 18.27
CA ASP A 8 15.03 -7.82 17.32
C ASP A 8 14.47 -7.18 16.05
N LYS A 9 15.18 -6.19 15.49
CA LYS A 9 14.62 -5.34 14.43
C LYS A 9 14.20 -6.16 13.20
N HIS A 10 14.72 -7.37 13.07
CA HIS A 10 14.43 -8.34 12.03
C HIS A 10 13.19 -9.22 12.28
N ASN A 11 12.65 -9.26 13.51
CA ASN A 11 11.54 -10.16 13.89
C ASN A 11 10.15 -9.49 13.90
N ARG A 12 10.03 -8.32 13.26
CA ARG A 12 8.76 -7.58 13.24
C ARG A 12 7.82 -8.17 12.19
N THR A 13 6.62 -8.48 12.62
CA THR A 13 5.55 -8.99 11.76
C THR A 13 4.36 -8.04 11.76
N PHE A 14 3.81 -7.74 10.59
CA PHE A 14 2.73 -6.78 10.41
C PHE A 14 1.40 -7.51 10.32
N LEU A 15 0.58 -7.47 11.37
CA LEU A 15 -0.78 -8.01 11.27
C LEU A 15 -1.59 -7.14 10.31
N SER A 16 -1.89 -7.68 9.14
CA SER A 16 -2.57 -7.00 8.05
C SER A 16 -3.95 -7.63 7.84
N VAL A 17 -5.00 -6.83 7.98
CA VAL A 17 -6.38 -7.27 7.75
C VAL A 17 -6.80 -6.79 6.39
N ILE A 18 -7.34 -7.69 5.58
CA ILE A 18 -7.88 -7.42 4.24
C ILE A 18 -9.40 -7.26 4.32
N ARG A 19 -10.06 -8.09 5.13
CA ARG A 19 -11.50 -8.04 5.39
C ARG A 19 -11.82 -8.51 6.80
N TRP A 20 -12.62 -7.76 7.54
CA TRP A 20 -13.15 -8.21 8.82
C TRP A 20 -14.24 -9.28 8.60
N PRO A 21 -14.41 -10.23 9.54
CA PRO A 21 -15.55 -11.15 9.53
C PRO A 21 -16.88 -10.40 9.67
N ASP A 22 -17.87 -10.75 8.85
CA ASP A 22 -19.20 -10.12 8.89
C ASP A 22 -20.04 -10.59 10.09
N THR A 23 -19.61 -11.66 10.76
CA THR A 23 -20.34 -12.35 11.83
C THR A 23 -20.04 -11.84 13.22
N MET A 24 -19.09 -10.90 13.36
CA MET A 24 -18.64 -10.40 14.67
C MET A 24 -18.75 -8.89 14.78
N ASP A 25 -19.20 -8.45 15.96
CA ASP A 25 -19.10 -7.05 16.33
C ASP A 25 -17.68 -6.68 16.80
N VAL A 26 -17.48 -5.37 17.00
CA VAL A 26 -16.19 -4.81 17.44
C VAL A 26 -15.76 -5.37 18.80
N GLN A 27 -16.68 -5.60 19.74
CA GLN A 27 -16.33 -6.10 21.08
C GLN A 27 -15.89 -7.56 21.03
N GLN A 28 -16.62 -8.40 20.30
CA GLN A 28 -16.30 -9.81 20.09
C GLN A 28 -14.94 -9.96 19.40
N MET A 29 -14.71 -9.22 18.32
CA MET A 29 -13.43 -9.23 17.60
C MET A 29 -12.28 -8.73 18.48
N THR A 30 -12.52 -7.69 19.30
CA THR A 30 -11.53 -7.20 20.25
C THR A 30 -11.11 -8.29 21.23
N ALA A 31 -12.07 -8.97 21.86
CA ALA A 31 -11.78 -10.03 22.82
C ALA A 31 -10.94 -11.16 22.19
N ARG A 32 -11.32 -11.61 20.99
CA ARG A 32 -10.60 -12.66 20.25
C ARG A 32 -9.17 -12.27 19.91
N LEU A 33 -8.95 -11.03 19.48
CA LEU A 33 -7.62 -10.55 19.17
C LEU A 33 -6.78 -10.27 20.42
N CYS A 34 -7.37 -9.88 21.54
CA CYS A 34 -6.67 -9.79 22.83
C CYS A 34 -6.12 -11.16 23.24
N ASP A 35 -6.94 -12.20 23.19
CA ASP A 35 -6.54 -13.57 23.50
C ASP A 35 -5.40 -14.05 22.58
N ALA A 36 -5.51 -13.78 21.27
CA ALA A 36 -4.54 -14.22 20.28
C ALA A 36 -3.20 -13.47 20.36
N THR A 37 -3.22 -12.18 20.72
CA THR A 37 -2.03 -11.31 20.67
C THR A 37 -1.42 -11.01 22.04
N GLY A 38 -2.12 -11.29 23.14
CA GLY A 38 -1.74 -10.90 24.49
C GLY A 38 -1.69 -9.39 24.70
N ARG A 39 -2.39 -8.61 23.87
CA ARG A 39 -2.40 -7.14 23.92
C ARG A 39 -3.56 -6.61 24.77
N ASP A 40 -3.38 -5.38 25.25
CA ASP A 40 -4.38 -4.65 26.01
C ASP A 40 -5.63 -4.34 25.16
N GLU A 41 -6.80 -4.52 25.77
CA GLU A 41 -8.11 -4.34 25.13
C GLU A 41 -8.29 -2.94 24.54
N SER A 42 -7.84 -1.90 25.23
CA SER A 42 -7.99 -0.53 24.75
C SER A 42 -7.16 -0.28 23.47
N ILE A 43 -6.03 -0.96 23.33
CA ILE A 43 -5.19 -0.90 22.13
C ILE A 43 -5.89 -1.67 21.00
N VAL A 44 -6.30 -2.91 21.25
CA VAL A 44 -6.92 -3.77 20.22
C VAL A 44 -8.24 -3.17 19.72
N SER A 45 -9.10 -2.68 20.62
CA SER A 45 -10.40 -2.10 20.26
C SER A 45 -10.27 -0.91 19.31
N ARG A 46 -9.25 -0.06 19.51
CA ARG A 46 -8.95 1.05 18.59
C ARG A 46 -8.52 0.56 17.21
N ARG A 47 -7.85 -0.59 17.14
CA ARG A 47 -7.31 -1.15 15.89
C ARG A 47 -8.36 -1.91 15.08
N VAL A 48 -9.28 -2.61 15.75
CA VAL A 48 -10.42 -3.31 15.10
C VAL A 48 -11.31 -2.34 14.32
N ARG A 49 -11.39 -1.07 14.75
CA ARG A 49 -12.16 -0.01 14.08
C ARG A 49 -11.50 0.54 12.82
N ILE A 50 -10.27 0.14 12.51
CA ILE A 50 -9.60 0.58 11.28
C ILE A 50 -10.21 -0.17 10.09
N THR A 51 -10.65 0.58 9.09
CA THR A 51 -11.20 0.05 7.84
C THR A 51 -10.12 -0.74 7.06
N PRO A 52 -10.34 -2.02 6.75
CA PRO A 52 -9.46 -2.80 5.89
C PRO A 52 -9.50 -2.34 4.42
N PRO A 53 -8.47 -2.67 3.60
CA PRO A 53 -7.21 -3.29 3.97
C PRO A 53 -6.30 -2.37 4.79
N ALA A 54 -5.80 -2.87 5.92
CA ALA A 54 -4.97 -2.08 6.83
C ALA A 54 -4.00 -2.94 7.65
N ILE A 55 -2.89 -2.33 8.07
CA ILE A 55 -2.00 -2.90 9.09
C ILE A 55 -2.50 -2.44 10.46
N ILE A 56 -2.99 -3.38 11.25
CA ILE A 56 -3.60 -3.10 12.54
C ILE A 56 -2.62 -3.25 13.70
N GLY A 57 -1.46 -3.85 13.48
CA GLY A 57 -0.44 -4.01 14.51
C GLY A 57 0.93 -4.46 13.99
N VAL A 58 1.96 -4.15 14.77
CA VAL A 58 3.30 -4.75 14.64
C VAL A 58 3.50 -5.63 15.86
N LEU A 59 3.66 -6.93 15.63
CA LEU A 59 3.66 -7.96 16.65
C LEU A 59 4.86 -8.89 16.46
N GLU A 60 5.11 -9.72 17.47
CA GLU A 60 5.94 -10.92 17.30
C GLU A 60 5.28 -11.86 16.28
N GLU A 61 6.09 -12.66 15.59
CA GLU A 61 5.63 -13.51 14.49
C GLU A 61 4.51 -14.48 14.91
N ASP A 62 4.69 -15.21 16.01
CA ASP A 62 3.69 -16.16 16.50
C ASP A 62 2.36 -15.48 16.86
N ALA A 63 2.42 -14.31 17.50
CA ALA A 63 1.24 -13.53 17.86
C ALA A 63 0.52 -12.96 16.64
N ALA A 64 1.27 -12.47 15.64
CA ALA A 64 0.71 -11.98 14.39
C ALA A 64 0.03 -13.11 13.60
N ARG A 65 0.69 -14.27 13.52
CA ARG A 65 0.18 -15.46 12.83
C ARG A 65 -1.07 -16.00 13.52
N SER A 66 -1.05 -16.11 14.84
CA SER A 66 -2.20 -16.51 15.66
C SER A 66 -3.40 -15.60 15.41
N ALA A 67 -3.19 -14.28 15.45
CA ALA A 67 -4.25 -13.30 15.20
C ALA A 67 -4.80 -13.35 13.77
N ALA A 68 -3.93 -13.51 12.76
CA ALA A 68 -4.37 -13.66 11.38
C ALA A 68 -5.24 -14.92 11.20
N ASN A 69 -4.82 -16.05 11.80
CA ASN A 69 -5.60 -17.29 11.78
C ASN A 69 -6.97 -17.13 12.44
N VAL A 70 -7.04 -16.44 13.59
CA VAL A 70 -8.33 -16.12 14.24
C VAL A 70 -9.24 -15.36 13.29
N ILE A 71 -8.73 -14.35 12.58
CA ILE A 71 -9.55 -13.58 11.61
C ILE A 71 -10.04 -14.49 10.47
N ILE A 72 -9.18 -15.37 9.96
CA ILE A 72 -9.51 -16.30 8.87
C ILE A 72 -10.55 -17.35 9.32
N GLU A 73 -10.37 -17.97 10.48
CA GLU A 73 -11.28 -18.99 11.05
C GLU A 73 -12.69 -18.44 11.26
N LEU A 74 -12.79 -17.15 11.53
CA LEU A 74 -14.06 -16.45 11.73
C LEU A 74 -14.73 -16.02 10.43
N GLY A 75 -14.09 -16.26 9.27
CA GLY A 75 -14.61 -15.93 7.95
C GLY A 75 -14.16 -14.57 7.42
N GLY A 76 -13.15 -13.95 8.02
CA GLY A 76 -12.47 -12.76 7.50
C GLY A 76 -11.33 -13.10 6.54
N SER A 77 -10.47 -12.13 6.24
CA SER A 77 -9.25 -12.30 5.46
C SER A 77 -8.14 -11.45 6.06
N ALA A 78 -7.01 -12.07 6.37
CA ALA A 78 -5.85 -11.42 6.98
C ALA A 78 -4.57 -12.17 6.60
N PHE A 79 -3.45 -11.48 6.71
CA PHE A 79 -2.11 -12.05 6.54
C PHE A 79 -1.12 -11.30 7.42
N SER A 80 0.06 -11.90 7.63
CA SER A 80 1.04 -11.40 8.58
C SER A 80 2.45 -11.39 7.99
N PRO A 81 2.75 -10.48 7.03
CA PRO A 81 4.08 -10.42 6.42
C PRO A 81 5.11 -9.94 7.44
N THR A 82 6.30 -10.49 7.34
CA THR A 82 7.49 -10.08 8.10
C THR A 82 8.24 -8.96 7.38
N ILE A 83 9.19 -8.32 8.06
CA ILE A 83 10.15 -7.44 7.38
C ILE A 83 10.97 -8.24 6.34
N ALA A 84 11.30 -9.49 6.62
CA ALA A 84 12.04 -10.34 5.68
C ALA A 84 11.23 -10.58 4.39
N ASP A 85 9.91 -10.76 4.47
CA ASP A 85 9.05 -10.89 3.29
C ASP A 85 9.04 -9.61 2.44
N ILE A 86 9.02 -8.45 3.09
CA ILE A 86 9.10 -7.14 2.43
C ILE A 86 10.47 -6.96 1.76
N GLU A 87 11.54 -7.39 2.42
CA GLU A 87 12.92 -7.33 1.91
C GLU A 87 13.19 -8.34 0.79
N ALA A 88 12.52 -9.49 0.81
CA ALA A 88 12.64 -10.54 -0.20
C ALA A 88 12.16 -10.09 -1.60
N LEU A 89 11.34 -9.03 -1.68
CA LEU A 89 10.99 -8.35 -2.93
C LEU A 89 12.14 -7.54 -3.54
N GLY A 90 13.31 -7.55 -2.90
CA GLY A 90 14.54 -7.00 -3.47
C GLY A 90 14.58 -5.46 -3.57
N PRO A 91 15.70 -4.93 -4.08
CA PRO A 91 15.90 -3.49 -4.21
C PRO A 91 15.05 -2.91 -5.35
N THR A 92 14.65 -1.64 -5.21
CA THR A 92 14.00 -0.89 -6.29
C THR A 92 15.01 -0.48 -7.35
N MET A 93 14.77 -0.85 -8.60
CA MET A 93 15.55 -0.41 -9.76
C MET A 93 14.89 0.81 -10.41
N LYS A 94 15.62 1.94 -10.47
CA LYS A 94 15.06 3.19 -11.04
C LYS A 94 15.15 3.17 -12.56
N ILE A 95 14.00 3.37 -13.20
CA ILE A 95 13.89 3.46 -14.65
C ILE A 95 14.23 4.88 -15.10
N LYS A 96 15.05 4.98 -16.13
CA LYS A 96 15.42 6.21 -16.83
C LYS A 96 14.50 6.46 -18.03
N ASP A 97 14.28 5.44 -18.84
CA ASP A 97 13.44 5.50 -20.04
C ASP A 97 12.80 4.13 -20.31
N ILE A 98 11.72 4.10 -21.09
CA ILE A 98 11.00 2.89 -21.49
C ILE A 98 10.78 2.89 -22.99
N HIS A 99 10.91 1.73 -23.62
CA HIS A 99 10.52 1.55 -25.02
C HIS A 99 9.98 0.13 -25.26
N LEU A 100 9.26 -0.05 -26.36
CA LEU A 100 8.82 -1.39 -26.79
C LEU A 100 9.94 -2.05 -27.59
N GLY A 101 10.39 -3.19 -27.10
CA GLY A 101 11.28 -4.10 -27.82
C GLY A 101 10.50 -5.14 -28.62
N ALA A 102 11.22 -6.01 -29.32
CA ALA A 102 10.62 -7.11 -30.08
C ALA A 102 9.94 -8.16 -29.17
N GLU A 103 10.44 -8.34 -27.95
CA GLU A 103 10.02 -9.40 -27.01
C GLU A 103 9.28 -8.87 -25.78
N GLY A 104 8.99 -7.56 -25.71
CA GLY A 104 8.30 -6.99 -24.56
C GLY A 104 8.64 -5.53 -24.30
N ILE A 105 8.53 -5.12 -23.04
CA ILE A 105 8.82 -3.77 -22.57
C ILE A 105 10.26 -3.73 -22.11
N VAL A 106 11.05 -2.82 -22.68
CA VAL A 106 12.45 -2.63 -22.32
C VAL A 106 12.58 -1.42 -21.43
N PHE A 107 13.19 -1.63 -20.26
CA PHE A 107 13.50 -0.61 -19.26
C PHE A 107 14.98 -0.25 -19.34
N GLU A 108 15.28 1.01 -19.62
CA GLU A 108 16.63 1.56 -19.41
C GLU A 108 16.76 1.96 -17.93
N LEU A 109 17.77 1.43 -17.23
CA LEU A 109 17.96 1.65 -15.79
C LEU A 109 18.98 2.78 -15.52
N TRP A 110 18.75 3.57 -14.47
CA TRP A 110 19.68 4.63 -14.06
C TRP A 110 21.04 4.10 -13.58
N ARG A 111 21.03 2.92 -12.95
CA ARG A 111 22.18 2.28 -12.29
C ARG A 111 21.99 0.77 -12.28
N GLY A 112 23.10 0.04 -12.19
CA GLY A 112 23.12 -1.42 -12.19
C GLY A 112 24.25 -1.94 -13.08
N GLU A 113 24.57 -3.22 -12.94
CA GLU A 113 25.44 -3.93 -13.89
C GLU A 113 24.71 -4.11 -15.22
N GLU A 114 23.43 -4.49 -15.16
CA GLU A 114 22.50 -4.45 -16.28
C GLU A 114 21.96 -3.03 -16.45
N ARG A 115 22.23 -2.42 -17.61
CA ARG A 115 21.70 -1.09 -17.97
C ARG A 115 20.34 -1.14 -18.65
N GLU A 116 19.99 -2.29 -19.18
CA GLU A 116 18.71 -2.53 -19.84
C GLU A 116 18.13 -3.84 -19.33
N CYS A 117 16.81 -3.86 -19.17
CA CYS A 117 16.08 -5.01 -18.72
C CYS A 117 14.81 -5.15 -19.54
N SER A 118 14.59 -6.31 -20.16
CA SER A 118 13.34 -6.62 -20.86
C SER A 118 12.41 -7.39 -19.94
N ILE A 119 11.14 -7.00 -19.92
CA ILE A 119 10.07 -7.77 -19.29
C ILE A 119 8.93 -7.98 -20.27
N ASP A 120 8.37 -9.18 -20.24
CA ASP A 120 7.08 -9.45 -20.87
C ASP A 120 6.00 -8.65 -20.08
N PRO A 121 5.14 -7.86 -20.74
CA PRO A 121 4.04 -7.15 -20.08
C PRO A 121 3.23 -8.02 -19.13
N ASP A 122 2.97 -9.28 -19.48
CA ASP A 122 2.18 -10.20 -18.65
C ASP A 122 2.89 -10.64 -17.36
N GLN A 123 4.16 -10.28 -17.19
CA GLN A 123 4.91 -10.45 -15.94
C GLN A 123 4.65 -9.32 -14.93
N ILE A 124 4.02 -8.22 -15.34
CA ILE A 124 3.65 -7.13 -14.44
C ILE A 124 2.47 -7.58 -13.58
N ASP A 125 2.72 -7.70 -12.28
CA ASP A 125 1.78 -8.17 -11.27
C ASP A 125 0.95 -7.01 -10.72
N VAL A 126 1.63 -6.05 -10.10
CA VAL A 126 1.02 -4.90 -9.43
C VAL A 126 1.79 -3.63 -9.78
N MET A 127 1.07 -2.57 -10.12
CA MET A 127 1.59 -1.22 -10.22
C MET A 127 1.09 -0.41 -9.03
N VAL A 128 2.00 0.13 -8.21
CA VAL A 128 1.64 0.97 -7.06
C VAL A 128 2.08 2.39 -7.34
N ARG A 129 1.11 3.29 -7.30
CA ARG A 129 1.30 4.69 -7.66
C ARG A 129 1.23 5.54 -6.40
N THR A 130 2.15 6.48 -6.27
CA THR A 130 1.90 7.62 -5.38
C THR A 130 0.81 8.49 -6.02
N ARG A 131 -0.28 8.75 -5.30
CA ARG A 131 -1.25 9.81 -5.65
C ARG A 131 -1.29 10.83 -4.48
N LEU A 132 -1.79 12.05 -4.64
CA LEU A 132 -3.24 12.25 -4.67
C LEU A 132 -3.77 13.49 -5.41
N SER A 133 -5.00 13.30 -5.90
CA SER A 133 -5.97 14.26 -6.44
C SER A 133 -5.85 15.69 -5.90
N GLU A 134 -5.86 16.69 -6.79
CA GLU A 134 -5.99 18.11 -6.46
C GLU A 134 -7.26 18.41 -5.62
N ALA A 135 -8.23 17.49 -5.55
CA ALA A 135 -9.48 17.65 -4.80
C ALA A 135 -9.33 17.61 -3.26
N HIS A 136 -8.13 17.38 -2.72
CA HIS A 136 -7.90 17.29 -1.27
C HIS A 136 -6.83 18.24 -0.73
N LEU A 137 -6.57 19.37 -1.41
CA LEU A 137 -5.82 20.48 -0.80
C LEU A 137 -6.65 21.19 0.27
N ALA A 138 -7.02 20.47 1.33
CA ALA A 138 -7.28 21.03 2.64
C ALA A 138 -5.96 21.05 3.43
N SER A 139 -5.73 22.13 4.16
CA SER A 139 -4.45 22.61 4.68
C SER A 139 -3.64 21.61 5.53
N PRO A 140 -2.30 21.76 5.60
CA PRO A 140 -1.43 20.97 6.45
C PRO A 140 -1.44 21.54 7.86
N GLY A 141 -2.03 20.80 8.79
CA GLY A 141 -2.04 21.20 10.18
C GLY A 141 -2.79 20.24 11.07
N ASP A 142 -2.46 18.95 11.05
CA ASP A 142 -2.83 18.10 12.19
C ASP A 142 -1.71 17.12 12.54
N SER A 143 -0.80 17.63 13.36
CA SER A 143 0.08 16.83 14.19
C SER A 143 -0.05 17.35 15.61
N ALA A 144 -1.16 16.98 16.28
CA ALA A 144 -1.21 16.94 17.73
C ALA A 144 -2.37 16.06 18.23
N VAL A 145 -2.01 15.01 18.98
CA VAL A 145 -2.66 14.56 20.22
C VAL A 145 -4.13 14.12 20.13
N GLY A 146 -4.37 12.84 20.42
CA GLY A 146 -5.71 12.27 20.43
C GLY A 146 -6.66 12.84 21.50
N LEU A 147 -7.95 12.77 21.19
CA LEU A 147 -9.13 12.57 22.05
C LEU A 147 -10.36 12.68 21.11
N VAL A 148 -11.08 11.57 20.86
CA VAL A 148 -12.48 11.32 21.28
C VAL A 148 -13.51 12.22 20.57
N LEU A 149 -14.43 11.60 19.81
CA LEU A 149 -15.89 11.56 20.08
C LEU A 149 -16.61 10.82 18.93
N ASP A 150 -17.29 9.74 19.27
CA ASP A 150 -18.41 9.16 18.53
C ASP A 150 -19.64 10.06 18.81
N PRO A 151 -20.56 10.28 17.85
CA PRO A 151 -21.75 9.44 17.87
C PRO A 151 -22.35 9.14 16.48
N GLY A 152 -22.54 7.84 16.21
CA GLY A 152 -23.83 7.27 15.78
C GLY A 152 -24.36 7.67 14.39
N GLY A 153 -24.35 6.71 13.46
CA GLY A 153 -25.14 6.77 12.24
C GLY A 153 -25.25 5.40 11.59
N SER A 154 -26.36 4.73 11.80
CA SER A 154 -26.76 3.52 11.07
C SER A 154 -27.03 3.85 9.60
N GLY A 155 -26.18 3.35 8.70
CA GLY A 155 -26.43 3.36 7.27
C GLY A 155 -26.13 1.98 6.70
N GLU A 156 -27.16 1.13 6.58
CA GLU A 156 -27.11 -0.04 5.72
C GLU A 156 -26.90 0.43 4.28
N VAL A 157 -25.78 0.03 3.66
CA VAL A 157 -25.57 0.17 2.22
C VAL A 157 -25.22 -1.20 1.66
N SER A 158 -26.20 -1.75 0.94
CA SER A 158 -26.09 -2.98 0.16
C SER A 158 -24.92 -2.88 -0.83
N ALA A 159 -23.92 -3.76 -0.67
CA ALA A 159 -22.85 -3.96 -1.64
C ALA A 159 -23.42 -4.71 -2.86
N GLY A 160 -23.70 -3.96 -3.94
CA GLY A 160 -24.08 -4.52 -5.22
C GLY A 160 -22.92 -5.27 -5.86
N TRP A 161 -23.05 -6.58 -5.97
CA TRP A 161 -22.16 -7.43 -6.77
C TRP A 161 -22.43 -7.20 -8.25
N GLY A 162 -21.63 -6.34 -8.89
CA GLY A 162 -21.64 -6.12 -10.33
C GLY A 162 -20.51 -6.89 -11.02
N PHE A 163 -20.88 -7.86 -11.86
CA PHE A 163 -19.98 -8.56 -12.77
C PHE A 163 -19.35 -7.56 -13.77
N GLY A 164 -18.03 -7.46 -13.81
CA GLY A 164 -17.27 -6.77 -14.87
C GLY A 164 -16.50 -5.54 -14.40
N GLY A 165 -15.26 -5.76 -13.95
CA GLY A 165 -14.28 -4.69 -13.66
C GLY A 165 -13.50 -4.95 -12.38
N SER A 166 -12.18 -4.81 -12.43
CA SER A 166 -11.20 -4.96 -11.33
C SER A 166 -11.35 -3.96 -10.18
N TYR A 167 -12.53 -3.34 -10.05
CA TYR A 167 -12.86 -2.28 -9.11
C TYR A 167 -13.70 -2.75 -7.90
N GLY A 168 -14.11 -4.02 -7.85
CA GLY A 168 -15.06 -4.54 -6.84
C GLY A 168 -14.58 -4.42 -5.39
N LEU A 169 -13.27 -4.52 -5.13
CA LEU A 169 -12.71 -4.32 -3.79
C LEU A 169 -12.53 -2.82 -3.44
N ALA A 170 -12.40 -1.96 -4.46
CA ALA A 170 -12.11 -0.54 -4.33
C ALA A 170 -13.34 0.29 -3.90
N SER A 171 -14.56 -0.14 -4.24
CA SER A 171 -15.79 0.60 -3.88
C SER A 171 -16.15 0.50 -2.39
N ALA A 172 -15.69 -0.52 -1.66
CA ALA A 172 -15.96 -0.68 -0.24
C ALA A 172 -15.16 0.30 0.65
N MET A 173 -14.09 0.91 0.14
CA MET A 173 -13.24 1.85 0.87
C MET A 173 -13.85 3.26 1.06
N HIS A 174 -15.00 3.56 0.43
CA HIS A 174 -15.46 4.93 0.21
C HIS A 174 -16.70 5.39 1.00
N ALA A 175 -17.16 4.65 2.01
CA ALA A 175 -18.14 5.17 2.96
C ALA A 175 -17.43 5.61 4.25
N TYR A 176 -17.53 6.92 4.57
CA TYR A 176 -16.96 7.63 5.73
C TYR A 176 -15.62 8.34 5.55
N SER A 177 -15.62 9.46 4.82
CA SER A 177 -14.90 10.66 5.27
C SER A 177 -15.38 11.93 4.54
N ASP A 178 -16.38 12.59 5.12
CA ASP A 178 -16.69 14.02 4.99
C ASP A 178 -16.97 14.46 6.46
N MET A 179 -16.57 15.59 7.05
CA MET A 179 -16.35 16.96 6.59
C MET A 179 -15.59 17.75 7.72
N GLU A 180 -15.15 18.97 7.42
CA GLU A 180 -14.64 20.06 8.30
C GLU A 180 -13.15 19.95 8.74
N SER A 181 -12.26 20.96 8.66
CA SER A 181 -12.37 22.43 8.61
C SER A 181 -11.08 23.06 8.01
N GLY A 182 -11.08 24.38 7.73
CA GLY A 182 -10.16 25.05 6.80
C GLY A 182 -8.84 25.68 7.34
N GLU A 183 -8.02 26.11 6.35
CA GLU A 183 -6.90 27.11 6.34
C GLU A 183 -5.64 26.80 7.21
N HIS A 184 -4.37 26.77 6.74
CA HIS A 184 -3.60 27.51 5.72
C HIS A 184 -2.63 26.64 4.87
N SER A 185 -2.49 26.86 3.55
CA SER A 185 -1.76 25.97 2.62
C SER A 185 -0.25 26.26 2.46
N GLY A 186 0.61 25.35 2.94
CA GLY A 186 1.94 25.10 2.38
C GLY A 186 1.90 23.81 1.56
N GLN A 187 1.90 23.89 0.23
CA GLN A 187 1.87 22.70 -0.63
C GLN A 187 3.12 21.84 -0.43
N LEU A 188 3.01 20.79 0.39
CA LEU A 188 3.94 19.65 0.37
C LEU A 188 3.85 19.02 -1.03
N LYS A 189 4.83 19.30 -1.89
CA LYS A 189 4.99 18.59 -3.16
C LYS A 189 5.45 17.17 -2.86
N LEU A 190 4.52 16.23 -2.81
CA LEU A 190 4.86 14.81 -2.78
C LEU A 190 5.40 14.41 -4.16
N PRO A 191 6.59 13.78 -4.25
CA PRO A 191 7.13 13.36 -5.53
C PRO A 191 6.22 12.31 -6.17
N CYS A 192 5.94 12.46 -7.47
CA CYS A 192 5.08 11.53 -8.20
C CYS A 192 5.91 10.33 -8.69
N LYS A 193 5.67 9.16 -8.10
CA LYS A 193 6.36 7.90 -8.35
C LYS A 193 5.38 6.78 -8.71
N LEU A 194 5.88 5.82 -9.49
CA LEU A 194 5.19 4.57 -9.82
C LEU A 194 6.16 3.42 -9.59
N ASP A 195 5.81 2.52 -8.69
CA ASP A 195 6.48 1.22 -8.53
C ASP A 195 5.77 0.17 -9.38
N ILE A 196 6.53 -0.64 -10.10
CA ILE A 196 6.08 -1.72 -10.96
C ILE A 196 6.66 -3.01 -10.41
N HIS A 197 5.80 -3.86 -9.85
CA HIS A 197 6.15 -5.16 -9.29
C HIS A 197 5.97 -6.23 -10.34
N VAL A 198 7.00 -7.04 -10.53
CA VAL A 198 7.02 -8.15 -11.48
C VAL A 198 6.86 -9.47 -10.72
N LYS A 199 6.25 -10.47 -11.36
CA LYS A 199 5.99 -11.80 -10.77
C LYS A 199 7.24 -12.50 -10.25
N ASP A 200 8.39 -12.25 -10.87
CA ASP A 200 9.70 -12.78 -10.43
C ASP A 200 10.28 -12.08 -9.19
N GLY A 201 9.55 -11.13 -8.61
CA GLY A 201 9.92 -10.43 -7.38
C GLY A 201 10.69 -9.13 -7.62
N ARG A 202 11.12 -8.84 -8.86
CA ARG A 202 11.79 -7.56 -9.15
C ARG A 202 10.82 -6.39 -9.05
N VAL A 203 11.36 -5.24 -8.68
CA VAL A 203 10.60 -3.99 -8.62
C VAL A 203 11.33 -2.87 -9.34
N PHE A 204 10.61 -2.23 -10.24
CA PHE A 204 11.08 -1.08 -10.99
C PHE A 204 10.34 0.18 -10.56
N GLN A 205 10.99 1.34 -10.60
CA GLN A 205 10.38 2.60 -10.21
C GLN A 205 10.58 3.68 -11.25
N ILE A 206 9.48 4.35 -11.59
CA ILE A 206 9.47 5.59 -12.34
C ILE A 206 9.38 6.75 -11.36
N ASP A 207 10.30 7.70 -11.47
CA ASP A 207 10.28 8.99 -10.77
C ASP A 207 9.91 10.07 -11.79
N ALA A 208 8.73 10.67 -11.67
CA ALA A 208 8.18 11.55 -12.70
C ALA A 208 9.03 12.80 -12.98
N GLU A 209 9.83 13.25 -12.02
CA GLU A 209 10.74 14.39 -12.21
C GLU A 209 11.96 14.03 -13.06
N LYS A 210 12.37 12.76 -13.06
CA LYS A 210 13.61 12.28 -13.68
C LYS A 210 13.41 11.42 -14.91
N PHE A 211 12.22 10.84 -15.06
CA PHE A 211 11.92 9.87 -16.09
C PHE A 211 11.77 10.50 -17.47
N GLY A 212 12.33 9.85 -18.49
CA GLY A 212 12.11 10.17 -19.88
C GLY A 212 10.75 9.67 -20.34
N PHE A 213 9.84 10.58 -20.73
CA PHE A 213 8.50 10.23 -21.21
C PHE A 213 8.40 10.11 -22.74
N GLN A 214 9.51 9.79 -23.42
CA GLN A 214 9.58 9.69 -24.87
C GLN A 214 8.59 8.64 -25.42
N VAL A 215 8.35 7.56 -24.68
CA VAL A 215 7.40 6.49 -25.02
C VAL A 215 5.97 7.00 -25.26
N LEU A 216 5.60 8.12 -24.63
CA LEU A 216 4.29 8.74 -24.78
C LEU A 216 4.23 9.77 -25.92
N GLY A 217 5.32 9.95 -26.66
CA GLY A 217 5.43 10.90 -27.76
C GLY A 217 5.54 12.37 -27.30
N GLY A 218 5.04 13.29 -28.14
CA GLY A 218 5.15 14.74 -27.94
C GLY A 218 4.25 15.29 -26.83
N LEU A 219 4.51 14.96 -25.56
CA LEU A 219 3.71 15.38 -24.40
C LEU A 219 3.99 16.81 -23.90
N LYS A 220 4.24 17.77 -24.80
CA LYS A 220 4.53 19.16 -24.39
C LYS A 220 3.36 19.70 -23.55
N GLY A 221 3.67 20.17 -22.33
CA GLY A 221 2.72 20.85 -21.45
C GLY A 221 2.01 19.99 -20.40
N MET A 222 2.23 18.67 -20.36
CA MET A 222 1.64 17.81 -19.31
C MET A 222 2.35 17.97 -17.96
N ARG A 223 1.58 17.99 -16.88
CA ARG A 223 2.07 17.90 -15.49
C ARG A 223 2.58 16.49 -15.19
N GLU A 224 3.50 16.36 -14.23
CA GLU A 224 4.13 15.08 -13.85
C GLU A 224 3.12 13.97 -13.51
N ASN A 225 2.07 14.30 -12.76
CA ASN A 225 0.97 13.38 -12.45
C ASN A 225 0.22 12.89 -13.69
N GLN A 226 -0.06 13.79 -14.65
CA GLN A 226 -0.71 13.43 -15.91
C GLN A 226 0.17 12.50 -16.76
N LYS A 227 1.49 12.71 -16.73
CA LYS A 227 2.42 11.82 -17.42
C LYS A 227 2.44 10.42 -16.79
N ILE A 228 2.45 10.31 -15.46
CA ILE A 228 2.34 9.01 -14.77
C ILE A 228 1.00 8.34 -15.05
N ASP A 229 -0.12 9.09 -15.06
CA ASP A 229 -1.42 8.56 -15.44
C ASP A 229 -1.40 7.95 -16.85
N LYS A 230 -0.78 8.65 -17.80
CA LYS A 230 -0.62 8.14 -19.18
C LYS A 230 0.28 6.91 -19.26
N ILE A 231 1.34 6.83 -18.45
CA ILE A 231 2.15 5.62 -18.34
C ILE A 231 1.32 4.45 -17.79
N CYS A 232 0.52 4.67 -16.74
CA CYS A 232 -0.36 3.64 -16.18
C CYS A 232 -1.41 3.17 -17.19
N GLU A 233 -2.06 4.09 -17.92
CA GLU A 233 -2.98 3.77 -19.01
C GLU A 233 -2.28 2.94 -20.10
N TRP A 234 -1.06 3.32 -20.46
CA TRP A 234 -0.27 2.58 -21.44
C TRP A 234 0.06 1.16 -20.97
N PHE A 235 0.58 0.98 -19.76
CA PHE A 235 0.84 -0.36 -19.19
C PHE A 235 -0.43 -1.20 -19.08
N THR A 236 -1.55 -0.62 -18.62
CA THR A 236 -2.84 -1.35 -18.53
C THR A 236 -3.40 -1.71 -19.90
N SER A 237 -3.05 -0.98 -20.97
CA SER A 237 -3.40 -1.37 -22.34
C SER A 237 -2.57 -2.55 -22.88
N LEU A 238 -1.36 -2.75 -22.33
CA LEU A 238 -0.45 -3.82 -22.71
C LEU A 238 -0.63 -5.10 -21.88
N THR A 239 -1.35 -5.02 -20.75
CA THR A 239 -1.45 -6.09 -19.76
C THR A 239 -2.90 -6.44 -19.51
N GLN A 240 -3.23 -7.74 -19.46
CA GLN A 240 -4.62 -8.16 -19.23
C GLN A 240 -4.99 -8.27 -17.75
N ARG A 241 -4.01 -8.34 -16.85
CA ARG A 241 -4.22 -8.73 -15.45
C ARG A 241 -3.53 -7.85 -14.42
N THR A 242 -2.82 -6.81 -14.85
CA THR A 242 -2.09 -5.95 -13.92
C THR A 242 -3.05 -5.16 -13.03
N ILE A 243 -2.79 -5.18 -11.73
CA ILE A 243 -3.52 -4.39 -10.75
C ILE A 243 -2.86 -3.02 -10.62
N LEU A 244 -3.64 -1.94 -10.74
CA LEU A 244 -3.17 -0.58 -10.46
C LEU A 244 -3.70 -0.13 -9.11
N ASP A 245 -2.79 0.13 -8.16
CA ASP A 245 -3.09 0.64 -6.83
C ASP A 245 -2.75 2.14 -6.70
N PRO A 246 -3.77 3.02 -6.65
CA PRO A 246 -3.57 4.46 -6.47
C PRO A 246 -3.69 4.95 -5.02
N PHE A 247 -3.80 4.06 -4.03
CA PHE A 247 -4.34 4.40 -2.70
C PHE A 247 -3.29 4.87 -1.68
N PHE A 248 -2.01 4.93 -2.07
CA PHE A 248 -0.94 5.36 -1.17
C PHE A 248 -1.24 6.66 -0.41
N GLY A 249 -1.80 7.68 -1.09
CA GLY A 249 -2.04 8.96 -0.44
C GLY A 249 -3.16 8.93 0.63
N TYR A 250 -3.99 7.88 0.65
CA TYR A 250 -4.99 7.65 1.70
C TYR A 250 -4.47 6.73 2.81
N TRP A 251 -3.36 6.05 2.55
CA TRP A 251 -2.80 5.10 3.49
C TRP A 251 -2.18 5.81 4.69
N ARG A 252 -2.60 5.37 5.88
CA ARG A 252 -2.02 5.84 7.13
C ARG A 252 -0.99 4.82 7.62
N PRO A 253 0.30 5.17 7.65
CA PRO A 253 1.31 4.24 8.13
C PRO A 253 1.11 3.88 9.61
N PRO A 254 1.36 2.63 10.01
CA PRO A 254 1.55 2.27 11.41
C PRO A 254 2.58 3.15 12.11
N ALA A 255 2.36 3.42 13.41
CA ALA A 255 3.30 4.19 14.21
C ALA A 255 4.68 3.53 14.22
N GLY A 256 5.73 4.31 13.95
CA GLY A 256 7.11 3.83 13.92
C GLY A 256 7.57 3.23 12.59
N ILE A 257 6.76 3.29 11.53
CA ILE A 257 7.19 2.85 10.18
C ILE A 257 8.35 3.67 9.64
N ASP A 258 8.38 4.97 9.98
CA ASP A 258 9.44 5.93 9.70
C ASP A 258 10.80 5.49 10.26
N ARG A 259 10.76 4.63 11.28
CA ARG A 259 11.94 4.05 11.93
C ARG A 259 12.35 2.71 11.33
N ILE A 260 11.54 2.13 10.46
CA ILE A 260 11.85 0.89 9.76
C ILE A 260 12.82 1.25 8.64
N ARG A 261 14.08 0.89 8.85
CA ARG A 261 15.10 0.99 7.82
C ARG A 261 15.14 -0.34 7.09
N ILE A 262 14.66 -0.35 5.87
CA ILE A 262 14.82 -1.51 4.99
C ILE A 262 16.24 -1.40 4.40
N PRO A 263 17.23 -2.22 4.83
CA PRO A 263 18.66 -1.97 4.60
C PRO A 263 19.06 -1.91 3.13
N LEU A 264 18.39 -2.69 2.29
CA LEU A 264 18.60 -2.73 0.83
C LEU A 264 17.86 -1.61 0.08
N MET A 265 17.04 -0.81 0.78
CA MET A 265 16.22 0.25 0.19
C MET A 265 16.69 1.65 0.61
N ARG A 266 17.96 1.79 1.03
CA ARG A 266 18.57 3.09 1.31
C ARG A 266 18.63 3.93 0.03
N VAL A 267 17.70 4.84 -0.11
CA VAL A 267 17.82 5.93 -1.07
C VAL A 267 17.61 7.21 -0.31
N ASN A 268 18.65 8.04 -0.26
CA ASN A 268 18.68 9.31 0.47
C ASN A 268 17.57 10.31 0.06
N ASN A 269 16.75 9.98 -0.95
CA ASN A 269 15.68 10.80 -1.53
C ASN A 269 14.34 10.04 -1.75
N ASP A 270 14.21 8.80 -1.25
CA ASP A 270 12.94 8.06 -1.38
C ASP A 270 12.09 8.20 -0.12
N ASP A 271 10.77 8.32 -0.33
CA ASP A 271 9.78 8.36 0.73
C ASP A 271 9.70 6.94 1.32
N PRO A 272 10.22 6.70 2.55
CA PRO A 272 10.25 5.37 3.14
C PRO A 272 8.84 4.81 3.37
N GLY A 273 7.84 5.69 3.54
CA GLY A 273 6.44 5.29 3.63
C GLY A 273 5.95 4.71 2.32
N PHE A 274 6.26 5.34 1.18
CA PHE A 274 5.87 4.82 -0.12
C PHE A 274 6.54 3.49 -0.45
N VAL A 275 7.84 3.38 -0.19
CA VAL A 275 8.58 2.15 -0.45
C VAL A 275 7.99 0.99 0.36
N PHE A 276 7.73 1.20 1.65
CA PHE A 276 7.09 0.21 2.49
C PHE A 276 5.69 -0.15 1.95
N TYR A 277 4.85 0.86 1.71
CA TYR A 277 3.48 0.67 1.26
C TYR A 277 3.42 -0.13 -0.03
N SER A 278 4.21 0.26 -1.02
CA SER A 278 4.32 -0.40 -2.32
C SER A 278 4.61 -1.89 -2.18
N ARG A 279 5.52 -2.25 -1.29
CA ARG A 279 5.88 -3.65 -1.00
C ARG A 279 4.80 -4.41 -0.26
N TRP A 280 4.22 -3.78 0.77
CA TRP A 280 3.10 -4.35 1.51
C TRP A 280 1.89 -4.62 0.60
N VAL A 281 1.56 -3.69 -0.30
CA VAL A 281 0.48 -3.83 -1.29
C VAL A 281 0.76 -4.97 -2.26
N ALA A 282 1.99 -5.12 -2.75
CA ALA A 282 2.35 -6.25 -3.61
C ALA A 282 2.16 -7.60 -2.89
N LEU A 283 2.60 -7.71 -1.62
CA LEU A 283 2.36 -8.91 -0.82
C LEU A 283 0.87 -9.15 -0.55
N LEU A 284 0.11 -8.09 -0.30
CA LEU A 284 -1.34 -8.15 -0.10
C LEU A 284 -2.04 -8.74 -1.33
N TYR A 285 -1.79 -8.19 -2.53
CA TYR A 285 -2.44 -8.69 -3.74
C TYR A 285 -2.00 -10.11 -4.08
N ARG A 286 -0.72 -10.46 -3.89
CA ARG A 286 -0.26 -11.85 -4.03
C ARG A 286 -0.99 -12.79 -3.08
N HIS A 287 -1.17 -12.38 -1.83
CA HIS A 287 -1.92 -13.17 -0.86
C HIS A 287 -3.37 -13.38 -1.32
N VAL A 288 -4.07 -12.30 -1.69
CA VAL A 288 -5.46 -12.34 -2.16
C VAL A 288 -5.61 -13.24 -3.40
N LEU A 289 -4.71 -13.12 -4.37
CA LEU A 289 -4.76 -13.88 -5.62
C LEU A 289 -4.30 -15.35 -5.46
N SER A 290 -3.48 -15.66 -4.46
CA SER A 290 -3.05 -17.04 -4.17
C SER A 290 -4.07 -17.84 -3.36
N GLY A 291 -4.96 -17.15 -2.63
CA GLY A 291 -5.99 -17.75 -1.80
C GLY A 291 -7.32 -18.04 -2.52
N SER A 292 -7.41 -17.69 -3.80
CA SER A 292 -8.53 -17.96 -4.71
C SER A 292 -8.21 -19.09 -5.67
#